data_AF-A0A7X7DZ01-F1
#
_entry.id   AF-A0A7X7DZ01-F1
#
_cell.length_a   1.000
_cell.length_b   1.000
_cell.length_c   1.000
_cell.angle_alpha   90.00
_cell.angle_beta   90.00
_cell.angle_gamma   90.00
#
_symmetry.space_group_name_H-M   'P 1'
#
loop_
_entity.id
_entity.type
_entity.pdbx_description
1 polymer ?
#
loop_
_entity_poly.entity_id
_entity_poly.type
_entity_poly.pdbx_seq_one_letter_code
_entity_poly.pdbx_strand_id
1 'polypeptide(L)'
;MSSTTFIDTDIDPGSYKILDIGCVKDNGNTNHSSSIPGFSDFLKNTTFICGHNILNHDRKYIQDAVIDAGIHPANYIDTLYLSPLLFPKHPYHALVKDDKLQSEERNNPLNDALKARSLFYDEVNAFQHLHPDLQKIFFQLLKTIRSCWIIFTIVRG
;
A
#
# COMPACT_ATOMS: atom_id res chain seq x y z
N MET A 1 -4.20 -14.86 -9.55
CA MET A 1 -3.62 -13.60 -9.07
C MET A 1 -3.53 -13.66 -7.56
N SER A 2 -2.40 -13.25 -6.99
CA SER A 2 -2.21 -13.19 -5.53
C SER A 2 -3.06 -12.05 -4.96
N SER A 3 -3.85 -12.30 -3.92
CA SER A 3 -4.76 -11.29 -3.37
C SER A 3 -3.99 -10.20 -2.61
N THR A 4 -4.26 -8.94 -2.93
CA THR A 4 -3.64 -7.79 -2.27
C THR A 4 -4.71 -6.96 -1.55
N THR A 5 -4.45 -6.60 -0.30
CA THR A 5 -5.26 -5.63 0.44
C THR A 5 -4.47 -4.35 0.62
N PHE A 6 -5.10 -3.23 0.28
CA PHE A 6 -4.58 -1.89 0.45
C PHE A 6 -5.10 -1.33 1.77
N ILE A 7 -4.21 -0.74 2.55
CA ILE A 7 -4.48 -0.32 3.93
C ILE A 7 -3.90 1.06 4.16
N ASP A 8 -4.63 1.86 4.91
CA ASP A 8 -4.17 3.09 5.54
C ASP A 8 -4.74 3.16 6.97
N THR A 9 -3.98 3.70 7.91
CA THR A 9 -4.40 3.86 9.30
C THR A 9 -4.33 5.31 9.74
N ASP A 10 -5.40 5.76 10.40
CA ASP A 10 -5.39 7.04 11.11
C ASP A 10 -4.96 6.78 12.56
N ILE A 11 -3.88 7.41 12.99
CA ILE A 11 -3.28 7.22 14.30
C ILE A 11 -3.28 8.54 15.06
N ASP A 12 -3.74 8.49 16.30
CA ASP A 12 -3.67 9.64 17.18
C ASP A 12 -2.20 9.97 17.53
N PRO A 13 -1.70 11.17 17.20
CA PRO A 13 -0.29 11.52 17.40
C PRO A 13 0.11 11.64 18.88
N GLY A 14 -0.86 11.81 19.79
CA GLY A 14 -0.61 11.92 21.23
C GLY A 14 -0.57 10.57 21.94
N SER A 15 -1.58 9.73 21.70
CA SER A 15 -1.75 8.43 22.37
C SER A 15 -1.16 7.25 21.61
N TYR A 16 -0.75 7.43 20.35
CA TYR A 16 -0.24 6.39 19.46
C TYR A 16 -1.21 5.22 19.29
N LYS A 17 -2.51 5.49 19.40
CA LYS A 17 -3.58 4.51 19.18
C LYS A 17 -4.14 4.67 17.79
N ILE A 18 -4.54 3.55 17.20
CA ILE A 18 -5.31 3.53 15.97
C ILE A 18 -6.68 4.15 16.26
N LEU A 19 -6.99 5.24 15.57
CA LEU A 19 -8.31 5.86 15.57
C LEU A 19 -9.22 5.14 14.57
N ASP A 20 -8.67 4.80 13.41
CA ASP A 20 -9.44 4.23 12.31
C ASP A 20 -8.55 3.49 11.32
N ILE A 21 -9.13 2.54 10.59
CA ILE A 21 -8.43 1.73 9.58
C ILE A 21 -9.28 1.68 8.33
N GLY A 22 -8.69 2.09 7.21
CA GLY A 22 -9.26 1.93 5.88
C GLY A 22 -8.64 0.75 5.17
N CYS A 23 -9.47 -0.12 4.61
CA CYS A 23 -9.04 -1.28 3.85
C CYS A 23 -9.80 -1.42 2.55
N VAL A 24 -9.11 -1.78 1.47
CA VAL A 24 -9.72 -2.23 0.22
C VAL A 24 -8.97 -3.40 -0.38
N LYS A 25 -9.68 -4.43 -0.83
CA LYS A 25 -9.09 -5.56 -1.55
C LYS A 25 -8.99 -5.26 -3.05
N ASP A 26 -8.14 -6.01 -3.73
CA ASP A 26 -8.05 -6.07 -5.19
C ASP A 26 -9.42 -6.27 -5.88
N ASN A 27 -10.29 -7.10 -5.31
CA ASN A 27 -11.64 -7.35 -5.80
C ASN A 27 -12.65 -6.21 -5.53
N GLY A 28 -12.23 -5.13 -4.87
CA GLY A 28 -13.08 -3.99 -4.55
C GLY A 28 -13.83 -4.07 -3.22
N ASN A 29 -13.74 -5.18 -2.48
CA ASN A 29 -14.31 -5.26 -1.14
C ASN A 29 -13.61 -4.25 -0.24
N THR A 30 -14.39 -3.46 0.51
CA THR A 30 -13.87 -2.46 1.44
C THR A 30 -14.20 -2.82 2.88
N ASN A 31 -13.39 -2.32 3.80
CA ASN A 31 -13.70 -2.29 5.21
C ASN A 31 -13.19 -0.98 5.81
N HIS A 32 -13.96 -0.42 6.71
CA HIS A 32 -13.64 0.82 7.39
C HIS A 32 -14.04 0.66 8.85
N SER A 33 -13.05 0.58 9.73
CA SER A 33 -13.28 0.19 11.12
C SER A 33 -12.08 0.51 12.01
N SER A 34 -12.35 0.89 13.25
CA SER A 34 -11.34 1.03 14.32
C SER A 34 -11.06 -0.29 15.08
N SER A 35 -11.73 -1.38 14.71
CA SER A 35 -11.63 -2.70 15.37
C SER A 35 -10.53 -3.56 14.76
N ILE A 36 -9.50 -3.88 15.57
CA ILE A 36 -8.40 -4.78 15.19
C ILE A 36 -8.87 -6.21 14.87
N PRO A 37 -9.78 -6.84 15.66
CA PRO A 37 -10.30 -8.16 15.31
C PRO A 37 -11.05 -8.16 13.96
N GLY A 38 -11.90 -7.15 13.72
CA GLY A 38 -12.63 -7.03 12.46
C GLY A 38 -11.70 -6.81 11.26
N PHE A 39 -10.63 -6.04 11.47
CA PHE A 39 -9.54 -5.88 10.52
C PHE A 39 -8.82 -7.20 10.22
N SER A 40 -8.40 -7.96 11.25
CA SER A 40 -7.73 -9.26 11.07
C SER A 40 -8.61 -10.25 10.31
N ASP A 41 -9.92 -10.27 10.58
CA ASP A 41 -10.87 -11.10 9.85
C ASP A 41 -11.00 -10.68 8.39
N PHE A 42 -11.02 -9.36 8.14
CA PHE A 42 -11.05 -8.82 6.79
C PHE A 42 -9.79 -9.22 5.99
N LEU A 43 -8.63 -9.30 6.62
CA LEU A 43 -7.36 -9.73 6.01
C LEU A 43 -7.29 -11.21 5.63
N LYS A 44 -8.26 -12.04 6.03
CA LYS A 44 -8.27 -13.46 5.63
C LYS A 44 -8.26 -13.59 4.10
N ASN A 45 -7.49 -14.57 3.63
CA ASN A 45 -7.22 -14.86 2.21
C ASN A 45 -6.44 -13.79 1.45
N THR A 46 -5.85 -12.82 2.15
CA THR A 46 -4.92 -11.85 1.55
C THR A 46 -3.51 -12.43 1.52
N THR A 47 -2.78 -12.19 0.44
CA THR A 47 -1.37 -12.59 0.29
C THR A 47 -0.42 -11.44 0.57
N PHE A 48 -0.76 -10.25 0.07
CA PHE A 48 0.05 -9.04 0.19
C PHE A 48 -0.70 -7.90 0.86
N ILE A 49 0.00 -7.14 1.68
CA ILE A 49 -0.47 -5.85 2.17
C ILE A 49 0.22 -4.75 1.39
N CYS A 50 -0.54 -3.76 0.93
CA CYS A 50 -0.02 -2.59 0.24
C CYS A 50 -0.52 -1.30 0.93
N GLY A 51 0.30 -0.25 0.91
CA GLY A 51 -0.08 1.06 1.41
C GLY A 51 0.95 2.11 1.03
N HIS A 52 0.70 3.36 1.36
CA HIS A 52 1.64 4.45 1.14
C HIS A 52 2.40 4.75 2.43
N ASN A 53 3.73 4.59 2.43
CA ASN A 53 4.58 4.69 3.63
C ASN A 53 4.26 3.65 4.73
N ILE A 54 3.64 2.53 4.33
CA ILE A 54 3.10 1.53 5.27
C ILE A 54 4.14 0.90 6.18
N LEU A 55 5.39 0.81 5.73
CA LEU A 55 6.46 0.17 6.49
C LEU A 55 6.88 1.00 7.70
N ASN A 56 6.85 2.33 7.56
CA ASN A 56 7.31 3.26 8.59
C ASN A 56 6.13 3.75 9.46
N HIS A 57 4.95 3.88 8.86
CA HIS A 57 3.79 4.48 9.49
C HIS A 57 2.88 3.45 10.17
N ASP A 58 2.24 2.59 9.38
CA ASP A 58 1.14 1.74 9.84
C ASP A 58 1.64 0.44 10.47
N ARG A 59 2.69 -0.16 9.90
CA ARG A 59 3.16 -1.52 10.24
C ARG A 59 3.31 -1.74 11.74
N LYS A 60 3.91 -0.80 12.46
CA LYS A 60 4.13 -0.90 13.91
C LYS A 60 2.85 -1.06 14.74
N TYR A 61 1.68 -0.71 14.20
CA TYR A 61 0.40 -0.82 14.88
C TYR A 61 -0.45 -2.00 14.40
N ILE A 62 -0.31 -2.40 13.12
CA ILE A 62 -1.13 -3.46 12.51
C ILE A 62 -0.41 -4.79 12.33
N GLN A 63 0.90 -4.86 12.61
CA GLN A 63 1.71 -6.05 12.31
C GLN A 63 1.20 -7.32 12.98
N ASP A 64 0.77 -7.25 14.24
CA ASP A 64 0.27 -8.42 14.96
C ASP A 64 -1.01 -8.97 14.30
N ALA A 65 -1.94 -8.10 13.95
CA ALA A 65 -3.18 -8.48 13.25
C ALA A 65 -2.92 -9.03 11.83
N VAL A 66 -1.90 -8.53 11.15
CA VAL A 66 -1.46 -9.05 9.84
C VAL A 66 -0.87 -10.47 9.99
N ILE A 67 -0.08 -10.70 11.04
CA ILE A 67 0.48 -12.02 11.36
C ILE A 67 -0.63 -13.00 11.75
N ASP A 68 -1.59 -12.57 12.58
CA ASP A 68 -2.75 -13.38 13.00
C ASP A 68 -3.64 -13.77 11.82
N ALA A 69 -3.75 -12.91 10.81
CA ALA A 69 -4.42 -13.21 9.55
C ALA A 69 -3.66 -14.21 8.65
N GLY A 70 -2.46 -14.65 9.05
CA GLY A 70 -1.63 -15.63 8.34
C GLY A 70 -0.77 -15.02 7.22
N ILE A 71 -0.62 -13.69 7.19
CA ILE A 71 0.15 -13.01 6.14
C ILE A 71 1.63 -12.95 6.56
N HIS A 72 2.51 -13.31 5.65
CA HIS A 72 3.94 -13.33 5.94
C HIS A 72 4.48 -11.90 6.18
N PRO A 73 5.30 -11.63 7.21
CA PRO A 73 5.80 -10.28 7.53
C PRO A 73 6.67 -9.62 6.43
N ALA A 74 7.09 -10.38 5.43
CA ALA A 74 7.79 -9.84 4.27
C ALA A 74 6.85 -9.33 3.16
N ASN A 75 5.55 -9.64 3.22
CA ASN A 75 4.59 -9.39 2.15
C ASN A 75 3.97 -7.98 2.20
N TYR A 76 4.75 -7.01 2.66
CA TYR A 76 4.38 -5.60 2.64
C TYR A 76 4.93 -4.93 1.39
N ILE A 77 4.07 -4.17 0.73
CA ILE A 77 4.35 -3.34 -0.44
C ILE A 77 4.16 -1.90 -0.02
N ASP A 78 5.18 -1.08 -0.28
CA ASP A 78 5.15 0.33 0.07
C ASP A 78 5.29 1.16 -1.20
N THR A 79 4.20 1.81 -1.61
CA THR A 79 4.15 2.63 -2.83
C THR A 79 5.02 3.88 -2.73
N LEU A 80 5.35 4.35 -1.51
CA LEU A 80 6.19 5.54 -1.34
C LEU A 80 7.56 5.40 -2.01
N TYR A 81 8.15 4.21 -1.97
CA TYR A 81 9.45 3.95 -2.60
C TYR A 81 9.37 3.66 -4.10
N LEU A 82 8.19 3.24 -4.57
CA LEU A 82 7.96 2.88 -5.97
C LEU A 82 7.68 4.11 -6.82
N SER A 83 6.96 5.08 -6.27
CA SER A 83 6.56 6.32 -6.95
C SER A 83 7.74 7.11 -7.52
N PRO A 84 8.84 7.40 -6.77
CA PRO A 84 10.00 8.12 -7.33
C PRO A 84 10.72 7.37 -8.45
N LEU A 85 10.68 6.03 -8.44
CA LEU A 85 11.37 5.21 -9.44
C LEU A 85 10.61 5.18 -10.77
N LEU A 86 9.28 5.08 -10.70
CA LEU A 86 8.42 4.90 -11.87
C LEU A 86 7.86 6.22 -12.41
N PHE A 87 7.74 7.22 -11.55
CA PHE A 87 7.29 8.56 -11.89
C PHE A 87 8.35 9.62 -11.54
N PRO A 88 9.56 9.59 -12.14
CA PRO A 88 10.64 10.53 -11.80
C PRO A 88 10.30 12.01 -12.06
N LYS A 89 9.32 12.28 -12.95
CA LYS A 89 8.81 13.64 -13.20
C LYS A 89 7.76 14.09 -12.17
N HIS A 90 7.18 13.16 -11.41
CA HIS A 90 6.13 13.40 -10.41
C HIS A 90 6.34 12.52 -9.16
N PRO A 91 7.51 12.57 -8.51
CA PRO A 91 7.93 11.61 -7.49
C PRO A 91 7.01 11.55 -6.26
N TYR A 92 6.17 12.57 -6.05
CA TYR A 92 5.29 12.70 -4.87
C TYR A 92 3.84 13.09 -5.23
N HIS A 93 3.47 13.08 -6.51
CA HIS A 93 2.31 13.85 -6.97
C HIS A 93 1.03 13.05 -7.26
N ALA A 94 1.01 11.72 -7.19
CA ALA A 94 -0.24 10.99 -7.41
C ALA A 94 -1.21 11.07 -6.21
N LEU A 95 -0.67 11.12 -4.98
CA LEU A 95 -1.47 11.33 -3.75
C LEU A 95 -1.59 12.81 -3.36
N VAL A 96 -0.73 13.68 -3.89
CA VAL A 96 -0.66 15.12 -3.55
C VAL A 96 -1.35 16.02 -4.59
N LYS A 97 -1.72 15.50 -5.76
CA LYS A 97 -2.41 16.33 -6.77
C LYS A 97 -3.91 16.42 -6.43
N ASP A 98 -4.29 17.66 -6.11
CA ASP A 98 -5.62 18.27 -6.09
C ASP A 98 -6.39 18.35 -4.75
N ASP A 99 -6.04 17.57 -3.71
CA ASP A 99 -6.75 17.68 -2.41
C ASP A 99 -6.35 18.88 -1.54
N LYS A 100 -5.40 19.71 -1.97
CA LYS A 100 -5.07 20.96 -1.24
C LYS A 100 -5.78 22.21 -1.75
N LEU A 101 -6.72 22.08 -2.69
CA LEU A 101 -7.51 23.23 -3.14
C LEU A 101 -9.01 23.13 -2.88
N GLN A 102 -9.57 21.98 -2.47
CA GLN A 102 -10.97 21.90 -2.05
C GLN A 102 -11.22 20.91 -0.92
N SER A 103 -11.97 21.37 0.09
CA SER A 103 -12.58 20.69 1.25
C SER A 103 -11.59 20.03 2.21
N GLU A 104 -11.54 20.37 3.50
CA GLU A 104 -12.54 19.99 4.53
C GLU A 104 -13.07 18.54 4.47
N GLU A 105 -12.54 17.68 3.60
CA GLU A 105 -12.72 16.25 3.74
C GLU A 105 -11.85 15.80 4.91
N ARG A 106 -12.52 15.49 6.03
CA ARG A 106 -11.96 14.72 7.14
C ARG A 106 -11.05 13.62 6.60
N ASN A 107 -9.80 13.57 7.10
CA ASN A 107 -8.85 12.50 6.86
C ASN A 107 -9.60 11.15 6.93
N ASN A 108 -9.75 10.46 5.79
CA ASN A 108 -10.54 9.24 5.69
C ASN A 108 -9.62 8.12 5.19
N PRO A 109 -9.16 7.23 6.08
CA PRO A 109 -8.19 6.21 5.71
C PRO A 109 -8.72 5.25 4.64
N LEU A 110 -10.04 5.09 4.48
CA LEU A 110 -10.59 4.29 3.38
C LEU A 110 -10.33 4.95 2.01
N ASN A 111 -10.48 6.27 1.93
CA ASN A 111 -10.19 7.02 0.70
C ASN A 111 -8.69 6.93 0.39
N ASP A 112 -7.83 7.01 1.40
CA ASP A 112 -6.39 6.90 1.21
C ASP A 112 -5.96 5.49 0.80
N ALA A 113 -6.58 4.44 1.35
CA ALA A 113 -6.39 3.06 0.89
C ALA A 113 -6.84 2.86 -0.58
N LEU A 114 -7.96 3.49 -0.98
CA LEU A 114 -8.42 3.48 -2.38
C LEU A 114 -7.45 4.20 -3.31
N LYS A 115 -6.90 5.35 -2.89
CA LYS A 115 -5.89 6.08 -3.67
C LYS A 115 -4.59 5.28 -3.76
N ALA A 116 -4.14 4.66 -2.67
CA ALA A 116 -2.96 3.78 -2.65
C ALA A 116 -3.14 2.60 -3.61
N ARG A 117 -4.35 2.03 -3.70
CA ARG A 117 -4.69 1.01 -4.70
C ARG A 117 -4.51 1.52 -6.13
N SER A 118 -5.12 2.64 -6.46
CA SER A 118 -5.01 3.23 -7.80
C SER A 118 -3.55 3.51 -8.15
N LEU A 119 -2.80 4.13 -7.23
CA LEU A 119 -1.37 4.41 -7.39
C LEU A 119 -0.55 3.14 -7.63
N PHE A 120 -0.78 2.09 -6.84
CA PHE A 120 -0.08 0.82 -7.03
C PHE A 120 -0.31 0.22 -8.42
N TYR A 121 -1.55 0.26 -8.94
CA TYR A 121 -1.82 -0.23 -10.29
C TYR A 121 -1.22 0.68 -11.37
N ASP A 122 -1.19 1.99 -11.15
CA ASP A 122 -0.48 2.92 -12.04
C ASP A 122 1.02 2.63 -12.06
N GLU A 123 1.63 2.35 -10.91
CA GLU A 123 3.03 1.93 -10.78
C GLU A 123 3.29 0.61 -11.51
N VAL A 124 2.44 -0.40 -11.30
CA VAL A 124 2.52 -1.69 -12.00
C VAL A 124 2.43 -1.50 -13.50
N ASN A 125 1.46 -0.72 -13.98
CA ASN A 125 1.29 -0.42 -15.39
C ASN A 125 2.51 0.34 -15.94
N ALA A 126 3.00 1.37 -15.25
CA ALA A 126 4.17 2.12 -15.65
C ALA A 126 5.39 1.21 -15.78
N PHE A 127 5.61 0.31 -14.82
CA PHE A 127 6.69 -0.66 -14.85
C PHE A 127 6.58 -1.62 -16.04
N GLN A 128 5.38 -2.15 -16.32
CA GLN A 128 5.13 -3.04 -17.46
C GLN A 128 5.41 -2.37 -18.82
N HIS A 129 5.20 -1.05 -18.93
CA HIS A 129 5.48 -0.30 -20.16
C HIS A 129 6.95 0.15 -20.31
N LEU A 130 7.82 -0.09 -19.32
CA LEU A 130 9.25 0.21 -19.45
C LEU A 130 9.94 -0.72 -20.44
N HIS A 131 11.03 -0.24 -21.05
CA HIS A 131 11.90 -1.08 -21.87
C HIS A 131 12.44 -2.28 -21.05
N PRO A 132 12.50 -3.50 -21.61
CA PRO A 132 12.91 -4.71 -20.87
C PRO A 132 14.25 -4.59 -20.15
N ASP A 133 15.21 -3.85 -20.71
CA ASP A 133 16.50 -3.63 -20.06
C ASP A 133 16.39 -2.71 -18.84
N LEU A 134 15.52 -1.71 -18.89
CA LEU A 134 15.25 -0.85 -17.74
C LEU A 134 14.49 -1.60 -16.65
N GLN A 135 13.54 -2.46 -17.02
CA GLN A 135 12.88 -3.38 -16.08
C GLN A 135 13.90 -4.27 -15.35
N LYS A 136 14.90 -4.80 -16.08
CA LYS A 136 16.00 -5.58 -15.47
C LYS A 136 16.86 -4.72 -14.54
N ILE A 137 17.23 -3.50 -14.93
CA ILE A 137 18.00 -2.60 -14.08
C ILE A 137 17.24 -2.32 -12.78
N PHE A 138 15.96 -1.96 -12.88
CA PHE A 138 15.12 -1.71 -11.71
C PHE A 138 14.99 -2.96 -10.84
N PHE A 139 14.83 -4.14 -11.44
CA PHE A 139 14.85 -5.40 -10.70
C PHE A 139 16.14 -5.59 -9.91
N GLN A 140 17.29 -5.36 -10.53
CA GLN A 140 18.58 -5.55 -9.88
C GLN A 140 18.83 -4.53 -8.77
N LEU A 141 18.29 -3.31 -8.90
CA LEU A 141 18.38 -2.26 -7.87
C LEU A 141 17.43 -2.52 -6.70
N LEU A 142 16.21 -3.02 -6.98
CA LEU A 142 15.16 -3.20 -5.98
C LEU A 142 15.19 -4.57 -5.29
N LYS A 143 15.81 -5.60 -5.87
CA LYS A 143 15.86 -6.95 -5.26
C LYS A 143 16.51 -6.97 -3.86
N THR A 144 17.36 -6.00 -3.56
CA THR A 144 18.02 -5.84 -2.26
C THR A 144 17.14 -5.07 -1.25
N ILE A 145 16.08 -4.40 -1.72
CA ILE A 145 15.10 -3.68 -0.93
C ILE A 145 13.88 -4.58 -0.76
N ARG A 146 13.74 -5.23 0.40
CA ARG A 146 12.71 -6.27 0.67
C ARG A 146 11.29 -5.87 0.28
N SER A 147 10.92 -4.60 0.43
CA SER A 147 9.59 -4.07 0.13
C SER A 147 9.33 -3.82 -1.35
N CYS A 148 10.36 -3.52 -2.14
CA CYS A 148 10.19 -3.17 -3.55
C CYS A 148 10.31 -4.37 -4.49
N TRP A 149 10.90 -5.47 -4.02
CA TRP A 149 11.03 -6.70 -4.83
C TRP A 149 9.67 -7.35 -5.17
N ILE A 150 8.64 -7.10 -4.37
CA ILE A 150 7.32 -7.75 -4.54
C ILE A 150 6.63 -7.32 -5.83
N ILE A 151 6.84 -6.09 -6.33
CA ILE A 151 6.28 -5.66 -7.61
C ILE A 151 6.67 -6.62 -8.75
N PHE A 152 7.89 -7.15 -8.73
CA PHE A 152 8.37 -8.07 -9.76
C PHE A 152 7.78 -9.48 -9.62
N THR A 153 7.32 -9.85 -8.43
CA THR A 153 6.60 -11.12 -8.19
C THR A 153 5.16 -11.00 -8.67
N ILE A 154 4.53 -9.84 -8.48
CA ILE A 154 3.15 -9.57 -8.92
C ILE A 154 3.07 -9.40 -10.43
N VAL A 155 4.05 -8.76 -11.07
CA VAL A 155 4.06 -8.51 -12.53
C VAL A 155 4.41 -9.76 -13.35
N ARG A 156 5.13 -10.73 -12.77
CA ARG A 156 5.53 -11.97 -13.46
C ARG A 156 4.55 -13.14 -13.28
N GLY A 157 3.50 -12.96 -12.48
CA GLY A 157 2.49 -13.97 -12.17
C GLY A 157 1.19 -13.79 -12.95
#